data_AF-A0A5R9GSA5-F1
#
_entry.id   AF-A0A5R9GSA5-F1
#
_cell.length_a   1.000
_cell.length_b   1.000
_cell.length_c   1.000
_cell.angle_alpha   90.00
_cell.angle_beta   90.00
_cell.angle_gamma   90.00
#
_symmetry.space_group_name_H-M   'P 1'
#
loop_
_entity.id
_entity.type
_entity.pdbx_description
1 polymer ?
#
loop_
_entity_poly.entity_id
_entity_poly.type
_entity_poly.pdbx_seq_one_letter_code
_entity_poly.pdbx_strand_id
1 'polypeptide(L)'
;MKRSVYALIPLLLALLFNVTPAVSATVPIRTIDAILMHLSHYPSESEMASLQQIVDNTDATAGERTLAGAMMRFSHHVSDSDLLKLETLKQSKSASADEKELADIIMHVAHHPSNRDRQRLQQLLQ
;
A
#
# COMPACT_ATOMS: atom_id res chain seq x y z
N MET A 1 46.28 -46.94 -19.43
CA MET A 1 44.82 -46.95 -19.68
C MET A 1 44.18 -45.84 -18.87
N LYS A 2 43.50 -44.91 -19.54
CA LYS A 2 42.75 -43.79 -18.95
C LYS A 2 41.52 -44.30 -18.22
N ARG A 3 41.25 -43.83 -16.99
CA ARG A 3 39.88 -43.54 -16.52
C ARG A 3 39.92 -42.41 -15.49
N SER A 4 39.63 -41.21 -15.97
CA SER A 4 39.14 -40.09 -15.15
C SER A 4 37.76 -40.45 -14.60
N VAL A 5 37.51 -40.20 -13.32
CA VAL A 5 36.18 -39.82 -12.82
C VAL A 5 36.38 -38.83 -11.68
N TYR A 6 36.35 -37.54 -12.04
CA TYR A 6 36.07 -36.48 -11.10
C TYR A 6 34.58 -36.62 -10.73
N ALA A 7 34.27 -37.09 -9.52
CA ALA A 7 32.91 -37.02 -8.99
C ALA A 7 32.71 -35.63 -8.37
N LEU A 8 31.85 -34.85 -9.03
CA LEU A 8 31.47 -33.47 -8.75
C LEU A 8 31.17 -33.19 -7.26
N ILE A 9 31.94 -32.30 -6.65
CA ILE A 9 31.54 -31.39 -5.57
C ILE A 9 32.31 -30.10 -5.91
N PRO A 10 31.70 -28.92 -6.18
CA PRO A 10 30.48 -28.36 -5.58
C PRO A 10 29.54 -27.62 -6.56
N LEU A 11 28.22 -27.70 -6.37
CA LEU A 11 27.27 -26.73 -6.96
C LEU A 11 26.11 -26.52 -5.99
N LEU A 12 26.37 -25.86 -4.86
CA LEU A 12 25.28 -25.38 -4.00
C LEU A 12 25.74 -24.18 -3.16
N LEU A 13 26.25 -23.14 -3.81
CA LEU A 13 26.50 -21.86 -3.14
C LEU A 13 26.20 -20.68 -4.07
N ALA A 14 24.94 -20.59 -4.48
CA ALA A 14 24.40 -19.39 -5.12
C ALA A 14 22.91 -19.27 -4.82
N LEU A 15 22.51 -19.44 -3.55
CA LEU A 15 21.24 -18.88 -3.09
C LEU A 15 21.50 -17.42 -2.74
N LEU A 16 21.60 -16.59 -3.79
CA LEU A 16 21.56 -15.14 -3.66
C LEU A 16 20.18 -14.80 -3.08
N PHE A 17 20.16 -14.55 -1.77
CA PHE A 17 19.08 -13.86 -1.11
C PHE A 17 18.90 -12.51 -1.81
N ASN A 18 17.95 -12.42 -2.74
CA ASN A 18 17.41 -11.15 -3.20
C ASN A 18 16.54 -10.61 -2.06
N VAL A 19 17.17 -10.07 -1.01
CA VAL A 19 16.45 -9.23 -0.05
C VAL A 19 16.22 -7.92 -0.78
N THR A 20 15.05 -7.78 -1.40
CA THR A 20 14.60 -6.45 -1.83
C THR A 20 14.49 -5.60 -0.57
N PRO A 21 15.19 -4.45 -0.47
CA PRO A 21 15.01 -3.56 0.66
C PRO A 21 13.54 -3.19 0.74
N ALA A 22 12.93 -3.33 1.92
CA ALA A 22 11.62 -2.76 2.18
C ALA A 22 11.71 -1.25 1.93
N VAL A 23 10.99 -0.77 0.92
CA VAL A 23 10.85 0.67 0.71
C VAL A 23 9.99 1.16 1.86
N SER A 24 10.57 2.00 2.72
CA SER A 24 9.84 2.58 3.84
C SER A 24 8.70 3.44 3.33
N ALA A 25 7.49 3.22 3.85
CA ALA A 25 6.31 4.01 3.51
C ALA A 25 6.58 5.52 3.68
N THR A 26 6.10 6.30 2.71
CA THR A 26 6.19 7.77 2.72
C THR A 26 5.31 8.36 3.83
N VAL A 27 5.53 9.64 4.17
CA VAL A 27 4.69 10.32 5.18
C VAL A 27 3.20 10.33 4.80
N PRO A 28 2.80 10.63 3.54
CA PRO A 28 1.40 10.51 3.12
C PRO A 28 0.82 9.10 3.29
N ILE A 29 1.56 8.06 2.87
CA ILE A 29 1.13 6.66 3.01
C ILE A 29 0.92 6.30 4.49
N ARG A 30 1.88 6.62 5.36
CA ARG A 30 1.77 6.37 6.80
C ARG A 30 0.58 7.10 7.43
N THR A 31 0.27 8.31 6.96
CA THR A 31 -0.88 9.09 7.44
C THR A 31 -2.20 8.45 7.03
N ILE A 32 -2.32 8.06 5.75
CA ILE A 32 -3.52 7.39 5.24
C ILE A 32 -3.71 6.04 5.93
N ASP A 33 -2.65 5.26 6.10
CA ASP A 33 -2.65 3.98 6.80
C ASP A 33 -3.15 4.14 8.25
N ALA A 34 -2.60 5.09 9.00
CA ALA A 34 -2.99 5.35 10.39
C ALA A 34 -4.48 5.74 10.52
N ILE A 35 -4.98 6.59 9.63
CA ILE A 35 -6.41 6.96 9.60
C ILE A 35 -7.26 5.72 9.29
N LEU A 36 -6.87 4.95 8.28
CA LEU A 36 -7.61 3.78 7.83
C LEU A 36 -7.65 2.68 8.91
N MET A 37 -6.56 2.49 9.65
CA MET A 37 -6.45 1.55 10.77
C MET A 37 -7.52 1.78 11.85
N HIS A 38 -7.83 3.05 12.10
CA HIS A 38 -8.76 3.50 13.15
C HIS A 38 -10.12 3.94 12.60
N LEU A 39 -10.32 3.85 11.28
CA LEU A 39 -11.56 4.22 10.63
C LEU A 39 -12.73 3.37 11.15
N SER A 40 -13.82 4.02 11.57
CA SER A 40 -15.05 3.36 12.00
C SER A 40 -16.25 3.61 11.10
N HIS A 41 -16.37 4.81 10.53
CA HIS A 41 -17.50 5.21 9.66
C HIS A 41 -17.05 6.19 8.57
N TYR A 42 -16.35 7.24 8.99
CA TYR A 42 -15.75 8.29 8.16
C TYR A 42 -14.61 8.94 8.97
N PRO A 43 -13.66 9.64 8.33
CA PRO A 43 -12.59 10.33 9.05
C PRO A 43 -13.12 11.47 9.93
N SER A 44 -12.54 11.65 11.12
CA SER A 44 -12.79 12.81 11.99
C SER A 44 -12.32 14.12 11.36
N GLU A 45 -12.72 15.26 11.90
CA GLU A 45 -12.32 16.58 11.38
C GLU A 45 -10.80 16.77 11.33
N SER A 46 -10.06 16.29 12.33
CA SER A 46 -8.60 16.36 12.33
C SER A 46 -7.98 15.46 11.26
N GLU A 47 -8.54 14.28 11.04
CA GLU A 47 -8.07 13.37 10.00
C GLU A 47 -8.40 13.92 8.61
N MET A 48 -9.57 14.53 8.43
CA MET A 48 -9.93 15.27 7.22
C MET A 48 -8.92 16.38 6.91
N ALA A 49 -8.47 17.13 7.92
CA ALA A 49 -7.45 18.15 7.73
C ALA A 49 -6.10 17.55 7.29
N SER A 50 -5.66 16.44 7.89
CA SER A 50 -4.45 15.73 7.47
C SER A 50 -4.56 15.18 6.05
N LEU A 51 -5.71 14.64 5.66
CA LEU A 51 -5.96 14.17 4.30
C LEU A 51 -5.95 15.33 3.29
N GLN A 52 -6.54 16.47 3.66
CA GLN A 52 -6.51 17.67 2.82
C GLN A 52 -5.08 18.18 2.60
N GLN A 53 -4.24 18.15 3.64
CA GLN A 53 -2.81 18.50 3.50
C GLN A 53 -2.09 17.60 2.49
N ILE A 54 -2.42 16.30 2.43
CA ILE A 54 -1.87 15.40 1.41
C ILE A 54 -2.37 15.77 0.01
N VAL A 55 -3.68 16.05 -0.12
CA VAL A 55 -4.28 16.48 -1.39
C VAL A 55 -3.62 17.75 -1.93
N ASP A 56 -3.32 18.71 -1.06
CA ASP A 56 -2.72 19.99 -1.43
C ASP A 56 -1.19 19.94 -1.56
N ASN A 57 -0.55 18.84 -1.15
CA ASN A 57 0.89 18.68 -1.22
C ASN A 57 1.35 18.42 -2.66
N THR A 58 2.12 19.34 -3.22
CA THR A 58 2.69 19.23 -4.58
C THR A 58 3.77 18.16 -4.69
N ASP A 59 4.45 17.84 -3.58
CA ASP A 59 5.49 16.82 -3.51
C ASP A 59 4.91 15.41 -3.34
N ALA A 60 3.63 15.29 -2.95
CA ALA A 60 2.93 14.01 -2.93
C ALA A 60 2.77 13.46 -4.34
N THR A 61 2.72 12.14 -4.47
CA THR A 61 2.43 11.50 -5.74
C THR A 61 0.96 11.71 -6.14
N ALA A 62 0.64 11.44 -7.40
CA ALA A 62 -0.76 11.41 -7.84
C ALA A 62 -1.57 10.30 -7.14
N GLY A 63 -0.93 9.17 -6.79
CA GLY A 63 -1.58 8.07 -6.08
C GLY A 63 -1.92 8.43 -4.64
N GLU A 64 -0.98 9.01 -3.90
CA GLU A 64 -1.19 9.51 -2.54
C GLU A 64 -2.34 10.52 -2.47
N ARG A 65 -2.38 11.50 -3.39
CA ARG A 65 -3.51 12.44 -3.49
C ARG A 65 -4.83 11.77 -3.82
N THR A 66 -4.81 10.73 -4.67
CA THR A 66 -6.01 9.96 -5.02
C THR A 66 -6.56 9.20 -3.81
N LEU A 67 -5.68 8.51 -3.07
CA LEU A 67 -6.03 7.77 -1.86
C LEU A 67 -6.59 8.72 -0.79
N ALA A 68 -5.90 9.83 -0.53
CA ALA A 68 -6.34 10.82 0.44
C ALA A 68 -7.71 11.42 0.09
N GLY A 69 -7.90 11.78 -1.19
CA GLY A 69 -9.17 12.28 -1.67
C GLY A 69 -10.32 11.28 -1.54
N ALA A 70 -10.07 9.99 -1.81
CA ALA A 70 -11.07 8.95 -1.63
C ALA A 70 -11.45 8.78 -0.15
N MET A 71 -10.47 8.79 0.76
CA MET A 71 -10.70 8.74 2.21
C MET A 71 -11.52 9.92 2.71
N MET A 72 -11.27 11.13 2.20
CA MET A 72 -12.06 12.31 2.57
C MET A 72 -13.54 12.19 2.21
N ARG A 73 -13.86 11.47 1.14
CA ARG A 73 -15.23 11.25 0.67
C ARG A 73 -15.81 9.92 1.14
N PHE A 74 -15.05 9.15 1.92
CA PHE A 74 -15.49 7.87 2.44
C PHE A 74 -16.67 8.08 3.40
N SER A 75 -17.77 7.38 3.14
CA SER A 75 -18.93 7.36 4.03
C SER A 75 -19.54 5.97 4.00
N HIS A 76 -19.21 5.17 5.00
CA HIS A 76 -19.49 3.72 5.07
C HIS A 76 -18.79 2.87 4.01
N HIS A 77 -18.64 3.35 2.77
CA HIS A 77 -17.88 2.76 1.68
C HIS A 77 -17.38 3.88 0.75
N VAL A 78 -16.51 3.53 -0.20
CA VAL A 78 -16.10 4.46 -1.26
C VAL A 78 -17.22 4.68 -2.28
N SER A 79 -17.31 5.90 -2.82
CA SER A 79 -18.22 6.20 -3.92
C SER A 79 -17.81 5.49 -5.22
N ASP A 80 -18.75 5.26 -6.15
CA ASP A 80 -18.45 4.68 -7.47
C ASP A 80 -17.38 5.46 -8.25
N SER A 81 -17.41 6.79 -8.13
CA SER A 81 -16.42 7.67 -8.75
C SER A 81 -15.02 7.42 -8.20
N ASP A 82 -14.89 7.19 -6.90
CA ASP A 82 -13.62 6.92 -6.26
C ASP A 82 -13.19 5.47 -6.44
N LEU A 83 -14.11 4.50 -6.47
CA LEU A 83 -13.82 3.11 -6.81
C LEU A 83 -13.11 3.02 -8.18
N LEU A 84 -13.60 3.74 -9.20
CA LEU A 84 -12.97 3.77 -10.52
C LEU A 84 -11.54 4.34 -10.49
N LYS A 85 -11.31 5.39 -9.70
CA LYS A 85 -9.97 5.98 -9.54
C LYS A 85 -9.03 5.04 -8.81
N LEU A 86 -9.51 4.34 -7.78
CA LEU A 86 -8.73 3.38 -7.00
C LEU A 86 -8.38 2.14 -7.85
N GLU A 87 -9.31 1.64 -8.67
CA GLU A 87 -9.01 0.57 -9.64
C GLU A 87 -7.95 1.00 -10.67
N THR A 88 -8.08 2.23 -11.18
CA THR A 88 -7.09 2.82 -12.09
C THR A 88 -5.71 2.92 -11.42
N LEU A 89 -5.68 3.34 -10.15
CA LEU A 89 -4.46 3.44 -9.36
C LEU A 89 -3.82 2.06 -9.15
N LYS A 90 -4.62 1.05 -8.78
CA LYS A 90 -4.16 -0.34 -8.57
C LYS A 90 -3.49 -0.92 -9.82
N GLN A 91 -4.00 -0.57 -11.01
CA GLN A 91 -3.47 -1.01 -12.30
C GLN A 91 -2.30 -0.15 -12.82
N SER A 92 -2.04 1.01 -12.20
CA SER A 92 -1.01 1.93 -12.68
C SER A 92 0.39 1.35 -12.56
N LYS A 93 1.20 1.46 -13.61
CA LYS A 93 2.62 1.07 -13.57
C LYS A 93 3.49 2.06 -12.81
N SER A 94 3.03 3.30 -12.66
CA SER A 94 3.77 4.35 -11.93
C SER A 94 3.46 4.36 -10.44
N ALA A 95 2.42 3.65 -10.00
CA ALA A 95 2.06 3.57 -8.59
C ALA A 95 2.97 2.60 -7.83
N SER A 96 3.35 2.99 -6.61
CA SER A 96 4.13 2.18 -5.69
C SER A 96 3.34 0.94 -5.23
N ALA A 97 4.02 -0.02 -4.62
CA ALA A 97 3.36 -1.17 -4.03
C ALA A 97 2.38 -0.75 -2.91
N ASP A 98 2.81 0.17 -2.04
CA ASP A 98 2.00 0.66 -0.91
C ASP A 98 0.75 1.41 -1.37
N GLU A 99 0.87 2.21 -2.44
CA GLU A 99 -0.29 2.91 -3.02
C GLU A 99 -1.34 1.92 -3.53
N LYS A 100 -0.90 0.84 -4.17
CA LYS A 100 -1.79 -0.21 -4.69
C LYS A 100 -2.42 -1.01 -3.56
N GLU A 101 -1.65 -1.30 -2.52
CA GLU A 101 -2.11 -2.03 -1.35
C GLU A 101 -3.18 -1.23 -0.60
N LEU A 102 -2.93 0.07 -0.34
CA LEU A 102 -3.94 0.94 0.25
C LEU A 102 -5.16 1.11 -0.66
N ALA A 103 -4.99 1.22 -1.97
CA ALA A 103 -6.12 1.29 -2.90
C ALA A 103 -7.02 0.06 -2.77
N ASP A 104 -6.42 -1.14 -2.78
CA ASP A 104 -7.14 -2.39 -2.64
C ASP A 104 -7.89 -2.48 -1.30
N ILE A 105 -7.25 -2.09 -0.19
CA ILE A 105 -7.89 -2.10 1.12
C ILE A 105 -9.07 -1.12 1.15
N ILE A 106 -8.86 0.14 0.76
CA ILE A 106 -9.87 1.21 0.80
C ILE A 106 -11.13 0.82 0.01
N MET A 107 -10.96 0.17 -1.16
CA MET A 107 -12.09 -0.27 -1.98
C MET A 107 -13.01 -1.30 -1.29
N HIS A 108 -12.47 -2.09 -0.36
CA HIS A 108 -13.20 -3.18 0.30
C HIS A 108 -13.61 -2.86 1.73
N VAL A 109 -13.23 -1.68 2.26
CA VAL A 109 -13.67 -1.26 3.59
C VAL A 109 -15.16 -0.96 3.59
N ALA A 110 -15.88 -1.64 4.48
CA ALA A 110 -17.27 -1.36 4.82
C ALA A 110 -17.36 -0.97 6.30
N HIS A 111 -17.59 0.32 6.57
CA HIS A 111 -17.50 0.98 7.87
C HIS A 111 -16.06 1.05 8.43
N HIS A 112 -15.45 -0.11 8.70
CA HIS A 112 -14.12 -0.25 9.29
C HIS A 112 -13.32 -1.37 8.61
N PRO A 113 -11.97 -1.33 8.62
CA PRO A 113 -11.17 -2.37 7.99
C PRO A 113 -11.45 -3.74 8.63
N SER A 114 -11.36 -4.81 7.85
CA SER A 114 -11.46 -6.17 8.38
C SER A 114 -10.23 -6.52 9.24
N ASN A 115 -10.28 -7.63 9.98
CA ASN A 115 -9.08 -8.10 10.70
C ASN A 115 -7.93 -8.44 9.76
N ARG A 116 -8.24 -8.96 8.56
CA ARG A 116 -7.25 -9.23 7.53
C ARG A 116 -6.63 -7.93 7.02
N ASP A 117 -7.45 -6.91 6.77
CA ASP A 117 -6.95 -5.63 6.28
C ASP A 117 -6.13 -4.90 7.34
N ARG A 118 -6.52 -4.95 8.63
CA ARG A 118 -5.69 -4.44 9.72
C ARG A 118 -4.29 -5.07 9.76
N GLN A 119 -4.19 -6.38 9.50
CA GLN A 119 -2.88 -7.03 9.43
C GLN A 119 -2.05 -6.54 8.24
N ARG A 120 -2.69 -6.29 7.09
CA ARG A 120 -2.04 -5.73 5.89
C ARG A 120 -1.56 -4.30 6.15
N LEU A 121 -2.39 -3.46 6.77
CA LEU A 121 -2.03 -2.09 7.19
C LEU A 121 -0.82 -2.10 8.15
N GLN A 122 -0.80 -3.00 9.14
CA GLN A 122 0.35 -3.16 10.04
C GLN A 122 1.66 -3.52 9.33
N GLN A 123 1.60 -4.16 8.16
CA GLN A 123 2.79 -4.52 7.38
C GLN A 123 3.33 -3.33 6.59
N LEU A 124 2.49 -2.34 6.22
CA LEU A 124 2.93 -1.14 5.51
C LEU A 124 3.80 -0.21 6.37
N LEU A 125 3.68 -0.31 7.69
CA LEU A 125 4.40 0.57 8.62
C LEU A 125 5.76 0.04 9.09
N GLN A 126 6.06 -1.25 8.83
CA GLN A 126 7.28 -1.96 9.24
C GLN A 126 8.44 -1.74 8.26
#